data_AF-A0A519W8Q7-F1
#
_entry.id   AF-A0A519W8Q7-F1
#
_cell.length_a   1.000
_cell.length_b   1.000
_cell.length_c   1.000
_cell.angle_alpha   90.00
_cell.angle_beta   90.00
_cell.angle_gamma   90.00
#
_symmetry.space_group_name_H-M   'P 1'
#
loop_
_entity.id
_entity.type
_entity.pdbx_description
1 polymer ?
#
loop_
_entity_poly.entity_id
_entity_poly.type
_entity_poly.pdbx_seq_one_letter_code
_entity_poly.pdbx_strand_id
1 'polypeptide(L)'
;MQTLEALYQQYLKHPIICTDTRNIVKGCLFFALKGDNFDANTFADQALSAGAAFAIIDNNIYNTSDQHILVKDVLTALQDLAKHHRSQLNIPIIGLTGSNGKTTTKELIKAVLSAQYNT
;
A
#
# COMPACT_ATOMS: atom_id res chain seq x y z
N MET A 1 1.19 -10.06 -16.97
CA MET A 1 0.97 -9.00 -15.96
C MET A 1 -0.31 -9.31 -15.22
N GLN A 2 -0.30 -9.28 -13.89
CA GLN A 2 -1.53 -9.51 -13.11
C GLN A 2 -2.49 -8.32 -13.24
N THR A 3 -3.79 -8.59 -13.16
CA THR A 3 -4.85 -7.56 -13.20
C THR A 3 -5.07 -6.94 -11.82
N LEU A 4 -5.70 -5.76 -11.79
CA LEU A 4 -6.05 -5.07 -10.53
C LEU A 4 -6.95 -5.93 -9.64
N GLU A 5 -7.90 -6.66 -10.23
CA GLU A 5 -8.81 -7.56 -9.52
C GLU A 5 -8.05 -8.69 -8.83
N ALA A 6 -7.07 -9.29 -9.49
CA ALA A 6 -6.26 -10.36 -8.91
C ALA A 6 -5.43 -9.84 -7.73
N LEU A 7 -4.82 -8.65 -7.87
CA LEU A 7 -4.09 -8.00 -6.79
C LEU A 7 -5.03 -7.66 -5.61
N TYR A 8 -6.25 -7.19 -5.90
CA TYR A 8 -7.24 -6.89 -4.87
C TYR A 8 -7.67 -8.14 -4.08
N GLN A 9 -7.79 -9.30 -4.74
CA GLN A 9 -8.05 -10.56 -4.03
C GLN A 9 -6.92 -10.95 -3.09
N GLN A 10 -5.66 -10.68 -3.46
CA GLN A 10 -4.53 -10.89 -2.55
C GLN A 10 -4.56 -9.90 -1.39
N TYR A 11 -4.91 -8.64 -1.64
CA TYR A 11 -5.08 -7.64 -0.59
C TYR A 11 -6.17 -8.03 0.42
N LEU A 12 -7.31 -8.57 -0.03
CA LEU A 12 -8.36 -9.03 0.90
C LEU A 12 -7.89 -10.18 1.81
N LYS A 13 -6.95 -11.02 1.35
CA LYS A 13 -6.32 -12.08 2.16
C LYS A 13 -5.18 -11.55 3.04
N HIS A 14 -4.49 -10.52 2.57
CA HIS A 14 -3.30 -9.91 3.16
C HIS A 14 -3.47 -8.38 3.24
N PRO A 15 -4.31 -7.87 4.17
CA PRO A 15 -4.74 -6.46 4.16
C PRO A 15 -3.67 -5.48 4.65
N ILE A 16 -2.54 -5.98 5.14
CA ILE A 16 -1.42 -5.18 5.61
C ILE A 16 -0.51 -4.87 4.42
N ILE A 17 -0.30 -3.60 4.14
CA ILE A 17 0.62 -3.13 3.10
C ILE A 17 1.90 -2.61 3.75
N CYS A 18 3.05 -2.91 3.15
CA CYS A 18 4.34 -2.36 3.54
C CYS A 18 5.10 -1.87 2.30
N THR A 19 5.79 -0.74 2.41
CA THR A 19 6.62 -0.17 1.34
C THR A 19 8.09 -0.05 1.74
N ASP A 20 8.44 -0.51 2.95
CA ASP A 20 9.77 -0.37 3.53
C ASP A 20 10.19 -1.66 4.21
N THR A 21 11.23 -2.31 3.69
CA THR A 21 11.69 -3.61 4.19
C THR A 21 12.17 -3.59 5.65
N ARG A 22 12.43 -2.41 6.22
CA ARG A 22 12.79 -2.26 7.64
C ARG A 22 11.62 -2.51 8.59
N ASN A 23 10.39 -2.44 8.08
CA ASN A 23 9.14 -2.55 8.84
C ASN A 23 8.25 -3.69 8.33
N ILE A 24 8.84 -4.77 7.81
CA ILE A 24 8.06 -5.93 7.33
C ILE A 24 7.28 -6.54 8.48
N VAL A 25 6.00 -6.78 8.22
CA VAL A 25 5.09 -7.48 9.11
C VAL A 25 4.72 -8.80 8.46
N LYS A 26 4.71 -9.88 9.24
CA LYS A 26 4.34 -11.21 8.73
C LYS A 26 2.98 -11.18 8.02
N GLY A 27 2.95 -11.68 6.79
CA GLY A 27 1.75 -11.75 5.96
C GLY A 27 1.39 -10.44 5.24
N CYS A 28 2.23 -9.41 5.26
CA CYS A 28 1.98 -8.17 4.52
C CYS A 28 2.24 -8.34 3.01
N LEU A 29 1.65 -7.44 2.22
CA LEU A 29 2.03 -7.20 0.83
C LEU A 29 3.10 -6.13 0.78
N PHE A 30 4.30 -6.48 0.29
CA PHE A 30 5.39 -5.54 0.11
C PHE A 30 5.33 -4.88 -1.27
N PHE A 31 5.27 -3.56 -1.35
CA PHE A 31 5.31 -2.82 -2.61
C PHE A 31 6.70 -2.24 -2.84
N ALA A 32 7.41 -2.76 -3.82
CA ALA A 32 8.76 -2.37 -4.17
C ALA A 32 8.78 -1.03 -4.95
N LEU A 33 8.52 0.08 -4.25
CA LEU A 33 8.55 1.43 -4.82
C LEU A 33 9.97 1.85 -5.25
N LYS A 34 10.04 2.57 -6.37
CA LYS A 34 11.26 3.21 -6.85
C LYS A 34 11.21 4.71 -6.56
N GLY A 35 12.33 5.25 -6.11
CA GLY A 35 12.60 6.68 -6.05
C GLY A 35 13.85 7.03 -6.85
N ASP A 36 14.19 8.31 -6.94
CA ASP A 36 15.28 8.79 -7.81
C ASP A 36 16.64 8.13 -7.52
N ASN A 37 16.89 7.76 -6.26
CA ASN A 37 18.15 7.16 -5.79
C ASN A 37 17.99 5.74 -5.23
N PHE A 38 16.81 5.11 -5.37
CA PHE A 38 16.49 3.88 -4.67
C PHE A 38 15.55 2.98 -5.48
N ASP A 39 15.93 1.73 -5.68
CA ASP A 39 15.07 0.72 -6.30
C ASP A 39 14.75 -0.38 -5.28
N ALA A 40 13.53 -0.35 -4.73
CA ALA A 40 13.09 -1.34 -3.76
C ALA A 40 12.95 -2.76 -4.34
N ASN A 41 12.97 -2.94 -5.66
CA ASN A 41 12.88 -4.26 -6.27
C ASN A 41 14.10 -5.13 -5.89
N THR A 42 15.25 -4.50 -5.62
CA THR A 42 16.44 -5.16 -5.08
C THR A 42 16.22 -5.83 -3.72
N PHE A 43 15.20 -5.41 -2.96
CA PHE A 43 14.90 -5.94 -1.63
C PHE A 43 13.65 -6.84 -1.61
N ALA A 44 13.10 -7.21 -2.78
CA ALA A 44 11.90 -8.05 -2.87
C ALA A 44 12.09 -9.41 -2.17
N ASP A 45 13.19 -10.11 -2.45
CA ASP A 45 13.54 -11.38 -1.80
C ASP A 45 13.76 -11.22 -0.29
N GLN A 46 14.36 -10.10 0.14
CA GLN A 46 14.52 -9.79 1.56
C GLN A 46 13.15 -9.61 2.24
N ALA A 47 12.21 -8.92 1.58
CA ALA A 47 10.87 -8.72 2.13
C ALA A 47 10.13 -10.05 2.31
N LEU A 48 10.22 -10.95 1.33
CA LEU A 48 9.66 -12.30 1.41
C LEU A 48 10.29 -13.09 2.56
N SER A 49 11.62 -13.06 2.66
CA SER A 49 12.37 -13.74 3.73
C SER A 49 12.01 -13.20 5.13
N ALA A 50 11.71 -11.91 5.23
CA ALA A 50 11.24 -11.27 6.46
C ALA A 50 9.77 -11.56 6.80
N GLY A 51 9.06 -12.29 5.93
CA GLY A 51 7.71 -12.79 6.18
C GLY A 51 6.60 -12.08 5.40
N ALA A 52 6.90 -11.24 4.42
CA ALA A 52 5.89 -10.76 3.49
C ALA A 52 5.24 -11.93 2.74
N ALA A 53 3.92 -11.86 2.52
CA ALA A 53 3.20 -12.89 1.76
C ALA A 53 3.54 -12.82 0.28
N PHE A 54 3.59 -11.61 -0.27
CA PHE A 54 3.95 -11.32 -1.65
C PHE A 54 4.76 -10.03 -1.73
N ALA A 55 5.61 -9.94 -2.75
CA ALA A 55 6.30 -8.71 -3.12
C ALA A 55 5.85 -8.27 -4.52
N ILE A 56 5.30 -7.06 -4.61
CA ILE A 56 4.82 -6.42 -5.83
C ILE A 56 6.00 -5.67 -6.43
N ILE A 57 6.40 -6.07 -7.64
CA ILE A 57 7.59 -5.60 -8.35
C ILE A 57 7.20 -5.13 -9.76
N ASP A 58 7.98 -4.22 -10.34
CA ASP A 58 7.82 -3.77 -11.74
C ASP A 58 9.06 -4.02 -12.60
N ASN A 59 10.09 -4.65 -12.02
CA ASN A 59 11.27 -5.06 -12.75
C ASN A 59 11.36 -6.60 -12.82
N ASN A 60 11.21 -7.13 -14.03
CA ASN A 60 11.21 -8.57 -14.30
C ASN A 60 12.54 -9.27 -13.94
N ILE A 61 13.66 -8.55 -13.81
CA ILE A 61 14.95 -9.14 -13.39
C ILE A 61 14.84 -9.74 -11.98
N TYR A 62 14.05 -9.12 -11.11
CA TYR A 62 13.84 -9.59 -9.73
C TYR A 62 12.67 -10.56 -9.60
N ASN A 63 12.03 -10.96 -10.72
CA ASN A 63 10.91 -11.90 -10.70
C ASN A 63 11.41 -13.35 -10.61
N THR A 64 11.97 -13.70 -9.45
CA THR A 64 12.67 -14.97 -9.18
C THR A 64 11.85 -15.99 -8.37
N SER A 65 10.63 -15.65 -7.96
CA SER A 65 9.80 -16.42 -7.03
C SER A 65 8.34 -16.33 -7.42
N ASP A 66 7.56 -17.39 -7.15
CA ASP A 66 6.10 -17.40 -7.35
C ASP A 66 5.36 -16.42 -6.43
N GLN A 67 6.03 -15.93 -5.38
CA GLN A 67 5.51 -14.90 -4.48
C GLN A 67 5.77 -13.48 -4.99
N HIS A 68 6.42 -13.34 -6.15
CA HIS A 68 6.54 -12.07 -6.84
C HIS A 68 5.32 -11.80 -7.72
N ILE A 69 4.76 -10.60 -7.57
CA ILE A 69 3.67 -10.12 -8.39
C ILE A 69 4.23 -9.04 -9.31
N LEU A 70 4.49 -9.42 -10.56
CA LEU A 70 4.98 -8.50 -11.57
C LEU A 70 3.84 -7.62 -12.13
N VAL A 71 3.97 -6.32 -11.91
CA VAL A 71 3.10 -5.26 -12.43
C VAL A 71 3.87 -4.37 -13.41
N LYS A 72 3.15 -3.47 -14.09
CA LYS A 72 3.78 -2.53 -15.03
C LYS A 72 4.54 -1.40 -14.32
N ASP A 73 3.98 -0.90 -13.23
CA ASP A 73 4.52 0.19 -12.42
C ASP A 73 3.98 0.02 -10.99
N VAL A 74 4.86 -0.10 -10.00
CA VAL A 74 4.45 -0.40 -8.60
C VAL A 74 3.66 0.75 -7.99
N LEU A 75 4.04 2.00 -8.27
CA LEU A 75 3.38 3.18 -7.72
C LEU A 75 1.92 3.28 -8.21
N THR A 76 1.72 3.12 -9.52
CA THR A 76 0.40 3.12 -10.15
C THR A 76 -0.45 1.97 -9.62
N ALA A 77 0.12 0.76 -9.52
CA ALA A 77 -0.59 -0.39 -8.95
C ALA A 77 -1.05 -0.14 -7.50
N LEU A 78 -0.20 0.47 -6.67
CA LEU A 78 -0.56 0.84 -5.29
C LEU A 78 -1.67 1.90 -5.25
N GLN A 79 -1.57 2.93 -6.09
CA GLN A 79 -2.58 3.98 -6.17
C GLN A 79 -3.93 3.44 -6.64
N ASP A 80 -3.93 2.57 -7.65
CA ASP A 80 -5.16 2.00 -8.19
C ASP A 80 -5.79 1.00 -7.23
N LEU A 81 -4.98 0.21 -6.51
CA LEU A 81 -5.46 -0.62 -5.40
C LEU A 81 -6.13 0.24 -4.31
N ALA A 82 -5.50 1.34 -3.91
CA ALA A 82 -6.05 2.24 -2.90
C ALA A 82 -7.35 2.91 -3.36
N LYS A 83 -7.41 3.38 -4.62
CA LYS A 83 -8.64 3.94 -5.21
C LYS A 83 -9.75 2.91 -5.26
N HIS A 84 -9.45 1.69 -5.71
CA HIS A 84 -10.41 0.60 -5.81
C HIS A 84 -10.94 0.18 -4.44
N HIS A 85 -10.06 0.04 -3.44
CA HIS A 85 -10.50 -0.23 -2.07
C HIS A 85 -11.37 0.90 -1.53
N ARG A 86 -10.96 2.16 -1.74
CA ARG A 86 -11.74 3.34 -1.32
C ARG A 86 -13.13 3.37 -1.94
N SER A 87 -13.30 2.98 -3.21
CA SER A 87 -14.62 2.98 -3.86
C SER A 87 -15.57 1.92 -3.28
N GLN A 88 -15.06 0.92 -2.57
CA GLN A 88 -15.90 -0.06 -1.87
C GLN A 88 -16.42 0.47 -0.51
N LEU A 89 -15.86 1.58 -0.01
CA LEU A 89 -16.26 2.14 1.29
C LEU A 89 -17.47 3.06 1.12
N ASN A 90 -18.57 2.73 1.80
CA ASN A 90 -19.77 3.57 1.86
C ASN A 90 -19.79 4.42 3.14
N ILE A 91 -18.75 5.24 3.34
CA ILE A 91 -18.60 6.14 4.50
C ILE A 91 -18.31 7.58 4.04
N PRO A 92 -18.66 8.61 4.86
CA PRO A 92 -18.26 9.98 4.57
C PRO A 92 -16.73 10.14 4.54
N ILE A 93 -16.20 10.88 3.55
CA ILE A 93 -14.77 11.11 3.41
C ILE A 93 -14.50 12.61 3.38
N ILE A 94 -13.62 13.08 4.28
CA ILE A 94 -13.22 14.48 4.37
C ILE A 94 -11.80 14.62 3.82
N GLY A 95 -11.64 15.43 2.77
CA GLY A 95 -10.33 15.82 2.23
C GLY A 95 -9.88 17.14 2.86
N LEU A 96 -8.64 17.17 3.35
CA LEU A 96 -8.05 18.36 3.96
C LEU A 96 -6.74 18.72 3.25
N THR A 97 -6.65 19.95 2.76
CA THR A 97 -5.47 20.51 2.09
C THR A 97 -5.18 21.92 2.61
N GLY A 98 -4.07 22.52 2.17
CA GLY A 98 -3.65 23.88 2.55
C GLY A 98 -2.16 23.94 2.88
N SER A 99 -1.53 25.11 2.81
CA SER A 99 -0.09 25.24 3.07
C SER A 99 0.24 24.99 4.55
N ASN A 100 -0.59 25.50 5.47
CA ASN A 100 -0.41 25.41 6.92
C ASN A 100 -1.66 24.84 7.62
N GLY A 101 -1.52 24.41 8.87
CA GLY A 101 -2.65 24.02 9.73
C GLY A 101 -3.31 22.66 9.46
N LYS A 102 -2.94 21.95 8.37
CA LYS A 102 -3.52 20.63 8.02
C LYS A 102 -3.51 19.63 9.18
N THR A 103 -2.38 19.45 9.85
CA THR A 103 -2.29 18.48 10.96
C THR A 103 -3.18 18.89 12.13
N THR A 104 -3.16 20.16 12.53
CA THR A 104 -4.00 20.68 13.61
C THR A 104 -5.49 20.52 13.29
N THR A 105 -5.90 20.93 12.09
CA THR A 105 -7.30 20.82 11.66
C THR A 105 -7.75 19.36 11.56
N LYS A 106 -6.89 18.43 11.12
CA LYS A 106 -7.18 16.99 11.11
C LYS A 106 -7.47 16.46 12.53
N GLU A 107 -6.68 16.86 13.53
CA GLU A 107 -6.93 16.46 14.93
C GLU A 107 -8.21 17.08 15.51
N LEU A 108 -8.52 18.34 15.19
CA LEU A 108 -9.77 18.99 15.61
C LEU A 108 -11.01 18.32 14.99
N ILE A 109 -10.96 18.00 13.69
CA ILE A 109 -12.03 17.25 13.02
C ILE A 109 -12.24 15.91 13.72
N LYS A 110 -11.15 15.18 14.01
CA LYS A 110 -11.23 13.92 14.76
C LYS A 110 -11.91 14.12 16.11
N ALA A 111 -11.46 15.07 16.92
CA ALA A 111 -12.01 15.32 18.26
C ALA A 111 -13.51 15.60 18.25
N VAL A 112 -13.99 16.38 17.28
CA VAL A 112 -15.43 16.66 17.13
C VAL A 112 -16.20 15.42 16.68
N LEU A 113 -15.71 14.68 15.69
CA LEU A 113 -16.40 13.49 15.19
C LEU A 113 -16.43 12.37 16.23
N SER A 114 -15.37 12.21 17.04
CA SER A 114 -15.31 11.22 18.12
C SER A 114 -16.34 11.46 19.23
N ALA A 115 -16.97 12.64 19.29
CA ALA A 115 -18.04 12.91 20.25
C ALA A 115 -19.35 12.18 19.91
N GLN A 116 -19.53 11.76 18.65
CA GLN A 116 -20.75 11.10 18.17
C GLN A 116 -20.49 9.76 17.47
N TYR A 117 -19.35 9.62 16.80
CA TYR A 117 -19.01 8.46 15.99
C TYR A 117 -17.85 7.68 16.60
N ASN A 118 -17.84 6.37 16.42
CA ASN A 118 -16.65 5.54 16.67
C ASN A 118 -15.66 5.77 15.53
N THR A 119 -14.70 6.67 15.77
CA THR A 119 -13.65 7.08 14.83
C THR A 119 -12.31 6.41 15.10
#